data_AF-A0A6G1GZJ9-F1
#
_entry.id   AF-A0A6G1GZJ9-F1
#
_cell.length_a   1.000
_cell.length_b   1.000
_cell.length_c   1.000
_cell.angle_alpha   90.00
_cell.angle_beta   90.00
_cell.angle_gamma   90.00
#
_symmetry.space_group_name_H-M   'P 1'
#
loop_
_entity.id
_entity.type
_entity.pdbx_description
1 polymer ?
#
loop_
_entity_poly.entity_id
_entity_poly.type
_entity_poly.pdbx_seq_one_letter_code
_entity_poly.pdbx_strand_id
1 'polypeptide(L)'
;MKWEQESFKQGRVLIIDYMVRTHGSNAQGDARYKVLARECETLDTLKKHYDTSLERQSKVLRLIHVQDAPWATRFLSEKYLGRSFEATTFNFEHLISSKTTKRAGKTNFNGKTFQLQRDPWRGIGKIAFSFDYLRTLPGGEVVPIEDEQGDWDDAGTSVHDLNPVVQRLSMYVQHRGGSHVPIEMVPPYADAGGDPTEPIRGGPPPLSQFDNDTTIIIFSQSSSASVHDNIIGPRMELESRWRRLIFYLSRDARENIDTMLVECLDTILHDLVAAISHSWERELETCLAVVTGLESVVYDNPTDDSRASELWASSAAWLRMEKLLFLHMNCFTAFRGNLKMLFEEHADRDWFGTDELEKCANLLAEDLVKPTKAMSEMIYQAVTFRDVRQSLQLNTSLWRLSWITFIFLPLTFMVGFFGMNVDTFKGDPSIKWYFISAAPMMLLILVLQFIIKHVPGSDHPTVYERSAYKRRFREMAAKHPELWTHKGPRLYVYPKTVVGRTKWRLLMKWFRAENLVVKSQPAEAMGDNMLGPWAKMKCYLLKVWLGQIPLDEDGKVEPVHVF
;
A
#
# COMPACT_ATOMS: atom_id res chain seq x y z
N MET A 1 10.44 -42.75 -17.21
CA MET A 1 10.25 -42.86 -15.75
C MET A 1 8.82 -42.44 -15.45
N LYS A 2 8.00 -43.30 -14.85
CA LYS A 2 6.66 -42.92 -14.39
C LYS A 2 6.82 -41.99 -13.19
N TRP A 3 6.06 -40.89 -13.17
CA TRP A 3 6.14 -39.87 -12.14
C TRP A 3 5.17 -40.26 -11.01
N GLU A 4 5.70 -40.43 -9.79
CA GLU A 4 4.92 -40.63 -8.58
C GLU A 4 5.03 -39.39 -7.69
N GLN A 5 4.03 -39.12 -6.84
CA GLN A 5 3.93 -37.94 -5.99
C GLN A 5 5.08 -37.83 -4.96
N GLU A 6 5.80 -38.93 -4.71
CA GLU A 6 7.02 -38.96 -3.88
C GLU A 6 8.33 -38.76 -4.66
N SER A 7 8.27 -38.60 -5.98
CA SER A 7 9.46 -38.34 -6.79
C SER A 7 10.03 -36.97 -6.40
N PHE A 8 11.35 -36.88 -6.19
CA PHE A 8 12.09 -35.62 -5.91
C PHE A 8 12.04 -35.05 -4.48
N LYS A 9 11.88 -35.88 -3.44
CA LYS A 9 11.97 -35.45 -2.01
C LYS A 9 13.27 -34.69 -1.64
N GLN A 10 14.36 -34.85 -2.41
CA GLN A 10 15.65 -34.18 -2.19
C GLN A 10 15.92 -33.05 -3.20
N GLY A 11 14.90 -32.60 -3.93
CA GLY A 11 15.02 -31.62 -5.00
C GLY A 11 15.33 -32.25 -6.36
N ARG A 12 15.28 -31.41 -7.40
CA ARG A 12 15.42 -31.81 -8.81
C ARG A 12 16.31 -30.83 -9.57
N VAL A 13 17.09 -31.34 -10.51
CA VAL A 13 17.81 -30.53 -11.49
C VAL A 13 17.46 -30.97 -12.90
N LEU A 14 16.99 -30.05 -13.74
CA LEU A 14 16.80 -30.25 -15.17
C LEU A 14 17.94 -29.57 -15.92
N ILE A 15 18.62 -30.32 -16.78
CA ILE A 15 19.66 -29.80 -17.68
C ILE A 15 19.18 -29.97 -19.11
N ILE A 16 19.18 -28.87 -19.87
CA ILE A 16 18.87 -28.84 -21.29
C ILE A 16 20.12 -28.31 -22.01
N ASP A 17 20.79 -29.21 -22.72
CA ASP A 17 21.92 -28.89 -23.59
C ASP A 17 21.42 -28.71 -25.03
N TYR A 18 21.68 -27.54 -25.58
CA TYR A 18 21.45 -27.21 -26.99
C TYR A 18 22.76 -27.35 -27.76
N MET A 19 22.80 -28.26 -28.73
CA MET A 19 24.03 -28.58 -29.47
C MET A 19 23.80 -28.47 -30.98
N VAL A 20 24.86 -28.08 -31.68
CA VAL A 20 24.91 -28.11 -33.14
C VAL A 20 25.56 -29.43 -33.58
N ARG A 21 24.93 -30.18 -34.49
CA ARG A 21 25.61 -31.30 -35.15
C ARG A 21 26.50 -30.75 -36.26
N THR A 22 27.80 -30.73 -36.04
CA THR A 22 28.76 -30.55 -37.13
C THR A 22 28.80 -31.84 -37.97
N HIS A 23 28.16 -31.81 -39.14
CA HIS A 23 28.40 -32.85 -40.15
C HIS A 23 29.77 -32.61 -40.80
N GLY A 24 30.53 -33.69 -41.04
CA GLY A 24 31.80 -33.62 -41.75
C GLY A 24 31.64 -33.00 -43.14
N SER A 25 32.32 -31.87 -43.34
CA SER A 25 32.86 -31.24 -44.57
C SER A 25 32.12 -31.26 -45.91
N ASN A 26 30.97 -31.90 -46.13
CA ASN A 26 30.29 -31.90 -47.43
C ASN A 26 28.77 -32.06 -47.27
N ALA A 27 28.07 -30.97 -46.95
CA ALA A 27 26.69 -30.76 -47.39
C ALA A 27 26.29 -29.32 -47.05
N GLN A 28 26.05 -28.53 -48.08
CA GLN A 28 25.34 -27.26 -48.00
C GLN A 28 23.89 -27.57 -47.63
N GLY A 29 23.62 -27.69 -46.33
CA GLY A 29 22.34 -28.09 -45.79
C GLY A 29 22.21 -27.69 -44.32
N ASP A 30 21.08 -27.03 -44.04
CA ASP A 30 20.52 -26.61 -42.75
C ASP A 30 21.22 -27.20 -41.49
N ALA A 31 21.75 -26.32 -40.62
CA ALA A 31 22.39 -26.73 -39.38
C ALA A 31 21.42 -27.55 -38.51
N ARG A 32 21.69 -28.86 -38.34
CA ARG A 32 20.83 -29.73 -37.55
C ARG A 32 21.13 -29.58 -36.06
N TYR A 33 20.24 -28.89 -35.35
CA TYR A 33 20.29 -28.79 -33.89
C TYR A 33 19.83 -30.08 -33.21
N LYS A 34 20.47 -30.41 -32.09
CA LYS A 34 20.08 -31.49 -31.20
C LYS A 34 19.88 -30.93 -29.81
N VAL A 35 18.69 -31.14 -29.25
CA VAL A 35 18.38 -30.81 -27.85
C VAL A 35 18.52 -32.09 -27.02
N LEU A 36 19.30 -32.04 -25.95
CA LEU A 36 19.36 -33.10 -24.93
C LEU A 36 18.84 -32.56 -23.61
N ALA A 37 17.67 -33.04 -23.18
CA ALA A 37 17.13 -32.77 -21.85
C ALA A 37 17.38 -33.97 -20.94
N ARG A 38 17.94 -33.76 -19.75
CA ARG A 38 18.16 -34.77 -18.72
C ARG A 38 17.76 -34.24 -17.35
N GLU A 39 17.19 -35.13 -16.55
CA GLU A 39 16.80 -34.84 -15.17
C GLU A 39 17.78 -35.57 -14.24
N CYS A 40 18.22 -34.87 -13.20
CA CYS A 40 19.13 -35.36 -12.18
C CYS A 40 18.49 -35.20 -10.80
N GLU A 41 18.51 -36.28 -10.03
CA GLU A 41 17.91 -36.35 -8.68
C GLU A 41 18.97 -36.41 -7.58
N THR A 42 20.21 -36.76 -7.94
CA THR A 42 21.30 -36.98 -6.98
C THR A 42 22.58 -36.31 -7.47
N LEU A 43 23.40 -35.84 -6.53
CA LEU A 43 24.73 -35.26 -6.81
C LEU A 43 25.61 -36.16 -7.69
N ASP A 44 25.60 -37.48 -7.48
CA ASP A 44 26.42 -38.41 -8.26
C ASP A 44 26.00 -38.47 -9.73
N THR A 45 24.69 -38.37 -10.00
CA THR A 45 24.19 -38.33 -11.38
C THR A 45 24.59 -37.03 -12.08
N LEU A 46 24.61 -35.92 -11.34
CA LEU A 46 25.06 -34.62 -11.82
C LEU A 46 26.57 -34.64 -12.12
N LYS A 47 27.40 -35.15 -11.21
CA LYS A 47 28.86 -35.30 -11.40
C LYS A 47 29.18 -36.16 -12.61
N LYS A 48 28.61 -37.37 -12.69
CA LYS A 48 28.78 -38.29 -13.84
C LYS A 48 28.37 -37.63 -15.16
N HIS A 49 27.32 -36.81 -15.16
CA HIS A 49 26.92 -36.07 -16.36
C HIS A 49 28.02 -35.11 -16.80
N TYR A 50 28.57 -34.31 -15.90
CA TYR A 50 29.66 -33.40 -16.22
C TYR A 50 30.93 -34.13 -16.67
N ASP A 51 31.27 -35.25 -16.05
CA ASP A 51 32.43 -36.08 -16.43
C ASP A 51 32.26 -36.65 -17.86
N THR A 52 31.05 -37.13 -18.20
CA THR A 52 30.73 -37.67 -19.54
C THR A 52 30.58 -36.57 -20.60
N SER A 53 30.15 -35.37 -20.18
CA SER A 53 29.80 -34.25 -21.05
C SER A 53 31.01 -33.41 -21.48
N LEU A 54 32.17 -33.60 -20.83
CA LEU A 54 33.46 -33.03 -21.23
C LEU A 54 33.98 -33.61 -22.56
N GLU A 55 33.54 -34.82 -22.96
CA GLU A 55 34.25 -35.57 -23.99
C GLU A 55 33.72 -35.44 -25.44
N ARG A 56 32.52 -34.90 -25.75
CA ARG A 56 31.94 -35.23 -27.09
C ARG A 56 31.25 -34.19 -27.99
N GLN A 57 30.76 -33.01 -27.59
CA GLN A 57 30.00 -32.14 -28.55
C GLN A 57 30.15 -30.63 -28.27
N SER A 58 30.21 -29.81 -29.32
CA SER A 58 30.18 -28.34 -29.24
C SER A 58 28.80 -27.86 -28.77
N LYS A 59 28.71 -27.46 -27.51
CA LYS A 59 27.48 -26.95 -26.89
C LYS A 59 27.34 -25.47 -27.21
N VAL A 60 26.12 -25.07 -27.55
CA VAL A 60 25.82 -23.67 -27.86
C VAL A 60 25.23 -22.96 -26.64
N LEU A 61 24.25 -23.59 -25.99
CA LEU A 61 23.60 -23.08 -24.78
C LEU A 61 23.33 -24.23 -23.82
N ARG A 62 23.58 -24.01 -22.54
CA ARG A 62 23.06 -24.87 -21.48
C ARG A 62 22.02 -24.11 -20.64
N LEU A 63 20.86 -24.69 -20.47
CA LEU A 63 19.85 -24.23 -19.51
C LEU A 63 19.78 -25.22 -18.35
N ILE A 64 19.99 -24.74 -17.14
CA ILE A 64 19.91 -25.52 -15.90
C ILE A 64 18.77 -24.95 -15.06
N HIS A 65 17.80 -25.78 -14.70
CA HIS A 65 16.75 -25.43 -13.75
C HIS A 65 16.92 -26.28 -12.49
N VAL A 66 17.21 -25.62 -11.37
CA VAL A 66 17.42 -26.21 -10.05
C VAL A 66 16.20 -25.92 -9.20
N GLN A 67 15.53 -26.96 -8.72
CA GLN A 67 14.34 -26.86 -7.88
C GLN A 67 14.61 -27.52 -6.53
N ASP A 68 14.59 -26.74 -5.46
CA ASP A 68 14.71 -27.22 -4.07
C ASP A 68 15.88 -28.19 -3.81
N ALA A 69 16.97 -28.07 -4.56
CA ALA A 69 18.12 -28.97 -4.53
C ALA A 69 19.36 -28.27 -3.95
N PRO A 70 19.51 -28.14 -2.62
CA PRO A 70 20.64 -27.44 -2.01
C PRO A 70 21.99 -28.09 -2.31
N TRP A 71 22.01 -29.41 -2.53
CA TRP A 71 23.20 -30.15 -2.97
C TRP A 71 23.67 -29.71 -4.37
N ALA A 72 22.73 -29.40 -5.27
CA ALA A 72 23.04 -28.95 -6.62
C ALA A 72 23.52 -27.50 -6.62
N THR A 73 22.89 -26.65 -5.80
CA THR A 73 23.28 -25.24 -5.63
C THR A 73 24.75 -25.12 -5.24
N ARG A 74 25.22 -25.90 -4.25
CA ARG A 74 26.63 -25.90 -3.82
C ARG A 74 27.59 -26.37 -4.91
N PHE A 75 27.21 -27.42 -5.64
CA PHE A 75 28.05 -27.93 -6.72
C PHE A 75 28.15 -26.95 -7.90
N LEU A 76 27.03 -26.33 -8.28
CA LEU A 76 26.97 -25.36 -9.37
C LEU A 76 27.63 -24.03 -8.98
N SER A 77 27.57 -23.62 -7.71
CA SER A 77 28.28 -22.42 -7.24
C SER A 77 29.79 -22.58 -7.33
N GLU A 78 30.33 -23.73 -6.90
CA GLU A 78 31.75 -24.04 -7.05
C GLU A 78 32.17 -24.04 -8.53
N LYS A 79 31.32 -24.55 -9.43
CA LYS A 79 31.65 -24.73 -10.85
C LYS A 79 31.51 -23.49 -11.73
N TYR A 80 30.56 -22.58 -11.44
CA TYR A 80 30.29 -21.41 -12.28
C TYR A 80 30.66 -20.09 -11.60
N LEU A 81 30.31 -19.94 -10.33
CA LEU A 81 30.49 -18.71 -9.57
C LEU A 81 31.93 -18.55 -9.08
N GLY A 82 32.56 -19.63 -8.61
CA GLY A 82 33.92 -19.63 -8.06
C GLY A 82 34.03 -18.83 -6.75
N ARG A 83 35.14 -18.98 -6.03
CA ARG A 83 35.38 -18.27 -4.74
C ARG A 83 35.62 -16.75 -4.88
N SER A 84 35.60 -16.22 -6.10
CA SER A 84 35.96 -14.82 -6.42
C SER A 84 34.73 -13.93 -6.66
N PHE A 85 33.63 -14.16 -5.93
CA PHE A 85 32.65 -13.11 -5.76
C PHE A 85 33.21 -12.18 -4.67
N GLU A 86 33.66 -11.01 -5.12
CA GLU A 86 34.18 -9.86 -4.39
C GLU A 86 33.95 -9.85 -2.86
N ALA A 87 34.98 -9.41 -2.11
CA ALA A 87 34.98 -9.28 -0.65
C ALA A 87 34.00 -8.21 -0.09
N THR A 88 32.93 -7.88 -0.80
CA THR A 88 31.86 -6.95 -0.43
C THR A 88 30.62 -7.72 0.05
N THR A 89 30.70 -8.23 1.28
CA THR A 89 29.63 -8.51 2.27
C THR A 89 28.31 -9.22 1.87
N PHE A 90 27.98 -9.47 0.59
CA PHE A 90 26.76 -10.16 0.14
C PHE A 90 26.94 -10.81 -1.25
N ASN A 91 27.43 -12.05 -1.26
CA ASN A 91 27.65 -12.87 -2.46
C ASN A 91 26.33 -13.44 -2.99
N PHE A 92 26.19 -13.57 -4.32
CA PHE A 92 25.02 -14.21 -4.95
C PHE A 92 24.75 -15.62 -4.40
N GLU A 93 25.80 -16.38 -4.09
CA GLU A 93 25.68 -17.68 -3.42
C GLU A 93 25.04 -17.59 -2.03
N HIS A 94 25.38 -16.56 -1.24
CA HIS A 94 24.72 -16.32 0.04
C HIS A 94 23.24 -15.97 -0.16
N LEU A 95 22.90 -15.27 -1.24
CA LEU A 95 21.51 -14.94 -1.55
C LEU A 95 20.71 -16.19 -1.98
N ILE A 96 21.28 -17.10 -2.75
CA ILE A 96 20.59 -18.35 -3.13
C ILE A 96 20.47 -19.31 -1.93
N SER A 97 21.45 -19.32 -1.02
CA SER A 97 21.47 -20.26 0.12
C SER A 97 20.79 -19.74 1.40
N SER A 98 20.61 -18.42 1.53
CA SER A 98 19.98 -17.82 2.70
C SER A 98 18.47 -18.02 2.70
N LYS A 99 17.93 -18.48 3.84
CA LYS A 99 16.49 -18.46 4.08
C LYS A 99 15.99 -17.02 4.19
N THR A 100 14.72 -16.79 3.85
CA THR A 100 14.04 -15.50 4.04
C THR A 100 14.17 -15.06 5.49
N THR A 101 14.74 -13.88 5.72
CA THR A 101 15.00 -13.38 7.07
C THR A 101 13.77 -12.66 7.62
N LYS A 102 13.41 -12.97 8.87
CA LYS A 102 12.41 -12.20 9.62
C LYS A 102 13.10 -11.06 10.35
N ARG A 103 12.58 -9.83 10.24
CA ARG A 103 13.02 -8.67 11.04
C ARG A 103 11.85 -8.23 11.91
N ALA A 104 12.04 -8.29 13.23
CA ALA A 104 10.99 -7.99 14.21
C ALA A 104 9.69 -8.79 13.98
N GLY A 105 9.82 -10.11 13.76
CA GLY A 105 8.70 -11.02 13.50
C GLY A 105 8.13 -10.99 12.07
N LYS A 106 8.40 -9.93 11.30
CA LYS A 106 7.86 -9.75 9.94
C LYS A 106 8.83 -10.25 8.87
N THR A 107 8.32 -10.88 7.81
CA THR A 107 9.10 -11.28 6.64
C THR A 107 9.67 -10.05 5.92
N ASN A 108 10.99 -10.01 5.75
CA ASN A 108 11.63 -8.97 4.96
C ASN A 108 11.90 -9.51 3.56
N PHE A 109 11.26 -8.91 2.54
CA PHE A 109 11.49 -9.30 1.16
C PHE A 109 12.86 -8.82 0.71
N ASN A 110 13.59 -9.70 0.02
CA ASN A 110 14.88 -9.41 -0.56
C ASN A 110 14.81 -9.49 -2.09
N GLY A 111 15.58 -8.62 -2.73
CA GLY A 111 15.61 -8.47 -4.18
C GLY A 111 16.88 -7.74 -4.56
N LYS A 112 17.71 -8.38 -5.36
CA LYS A 112 18.98 -7.82 -5.80
C LYS A 112 19.27 -8.24 -7.23
N THR A 113 19.67 -7.25 -8.02
CA THR A 113 20.29 -7.48 -9.32
C THR A 113 21.78 -7.25 -9.18
N PHE A 114 22.56 -8.16 -9.75
CA PHE A 114 24.01 -8.09 -9.79
C PHE A 114 24.43 -7.50 -11.14
N GLN A 115 25.30 -6.49 -11.08
CA GLN A 115 25.80 -5.81 -12.27
C GLN A 115 26.64 -6.75 -13.14
N LEU A 116 26.79 -6.36 -14.41
CA LEU A 116 27.64 -7.08 -15.35
C LEU A 116 29.08 -7.17 -14.83
N GLN A 117 29.56 -8.39 -14.68
CA GLN A 117 30.95 -8.70 -14.39
C GLN A 117 31.57 -9.43 -15.57
N ARG A 118 32.71 -8.93 -16.07
CA ARG A 118 33.49 -9.61 -17.11
C ARG A 118 34.72 -10.23 -16.46
N ASP A 119 34.96 -11.49 -16.76
CA ASP A 119 36.19 -12.17 -16.41
C ASP A 119 37.02 -12.33 -17.70
N PRO A 120 38.07 -11.50 -17.89
CA PRO A 120 38.88 -11.52 -19.10
C PRO A 120 39.61 -12.85 -19.32
N TRP A 121 40.06 -13.50 -18.22
CA TRP A 121 40.83 -14.74 -18.26
C TRP A 121 39.97 -15.95 -18.59
N ARG A 122 38.72 -15.97 -18.11
CA ARG A 122 37.73 -16.99 -18.51
C ARG A 122 37.02 -16.66 -19.82
N GLY A 123 37.10 -15.41 -20.29
CA GLY A 123 36.41 -14.95 -21.50
C GLY A 123 34.89 -15.03 -21.36
N ILE A 124 34.36 -14.62 -20.20
CA ILE A 124 32.92 -14.70 -19.89
C ILE A 124 32.41 -13.41 -19.29
N GLY A 125 31.19 -13.03 -19.70
CA GLY A 125 30.36 -12.03 -19.04
C GLY A 125 29.30 -12.71 -18.18
N LYS A 126 29.05 -12.18 -16.98
CA LYS A 126 28.13 -12.73 -16.01
C LYS A 126 27.16 -11.66 -15.53
N ILE A 127 25.88 -12.01 -15.47
CA ILE A 127 24.83 -11.20 -14.86
C ILE A 127 23.92 -12.11 -14.03
N ALA A 128 23.31 -11.58 -12.99
CA ALA A 128 22.38 -12.35 -12.17
C ALA A 128 21.33 -11.45 -11.53
N PHE A 129 20.18 -12.03 -11.21
CA PHE A 129 19.21 -11.41 -10.29
C PHE A 129 18.63 -12.47 -9.38
N SER A 130 18.11 -12.02 -8.25
CA SER A 130 17.32 -12.85 -7.35
C SER A 130 16.33 -11.99 -6.61
N PHE A 131 15.11 -12.48 -6.46
CA PHE A 131 14.10 -11.83 -5.63
C PHE A 131 13.17 -12.86 -4.98
N ASP A 132 12.54 -12.41 -3.91
CA ASP A 132 11.48 -13.13 -3.22
C ASP A 132 10.13 -12.87 -3.89
N TYR A 133 9.26 -13.87 -3.96
CA TYR A 133 7.90 -13.74 -4.46
C TYR A 133 6.90 -14.39 -3.49
N LEU A 134 5.62 -14.06 -3.64
CA LEU A 134 4.55 -14.62 -2.82
C LEU A 134 3.85 -15.75 -3.56
N ARG A 135 3.51 -16.81 -2.83
CA ARG A 135 2.65 -17.89 -3.31
C ARG A 135 1.72 -18.37 -2.21
N THR A 136 0.42 -18.38 -2.51
CA THR A 136 -0.61 -19.06 -1.72
C THR A 136 -0.50 -20.57 -1.87
N LEU A 137 -0.42 -21.25 -0.73
CA LEU A 137 -0.44 -22.70 -0.63
C LEU A 137 -1.76 -23.15 0.03
N PRO A 138 -2.39 -24.24 -0.45
CA PRO A 138 -3.59 -24.80 0.16
C PRO A 138 -3.31 -25.23 1.61
N GLY A 139 -4.18 -24.83 2.53
CA GLY A 139 -4.03 -25.09 3.96
C GLY A 139 -3.93 -26.58 4.28
N GLY A 140 -2.85 -26.97 4.96
CA GLY A 140 -2.62 -28.34 5.42
C GLY A 140 -1.18 -28.85 5.29
N GLU A 141 -0.36 -28.29 4.40
CA GLU A 141 0.98 -28.83 4.10
C GLU A 141 2.16 -28.03 4.67
N VAL A 142 1.91 -26.87 5.29
CA VAL A 142 2.97 -26.05 5.89
C VAL A 142 2.84 -26.12 7.40
N VAL A 143 3.89 -26.62 8.06
CA VAL A 143 4.06 -26.44 9.52
C VAL A 143 3.95 -24.95 9.77
N PRO A 144 2.95 -24.48 10.56
CA PRO A 144 2.83 -23.07 10.87
C PRO A 144 4.18 -22.62 11.40
N ILE A 145 4.72 -21.55 10.84
CA ILE A 145 5.89 -20.93 11.45
C ILE A 145 5.41 -20.46 12.80
N GLU A 146 5.80 -21.17 13.86
CA GLU A 146 5.56 -20.81 15.25
C GLU A 146 5.81 -19.29 15.38
N ASP A 147 4.79 -18.59 15.90
CA ASP A 147 4.72 -17.14 16.19
C ASP A 147 3.89 -16.23 15.26
N GLU A 148 3.14 -16.73 14.28
CA GLU A 148 1.98 -15.99 13.73
C GLU A 148 0.66 -16.40 14.38
N GLN A 149 0.69 -16.73 15.68
CA GLN A 149 -0.49 -16.72 16.54
C GLN A 149 -0.86 -15.26 16.86
N GLY A 150 -1.26 -14.53 15.82
CA GLY A 150 -2.22 -13.45 16.00
C GLY A 150 -3.54 -14.13 16.32
N ASP A 151 -4.00 -13.89 17.54
CA ASP A 151 -5.29 -14.26 18.08
C ASP A 151 -6.42 -14.02 17.04
N TRP A 152 -6.87 -15.09 16.38
CA TRP A 152 -8.07 -15.10 15.54
C TRP A 152 -9.14 -15.87 16.31
N ASP A 153 -9.75 -15.22 17.29
CA ASP A 153 -10.86 -15.78 18.05
C ASP A 153 -12.13 -15.90 17.19
N ASP A 154 -12.61 -17.15 17.06
CA ASP A 154 -13.99 -17.65 17.19
C ASP A 154 -15.19 -16.97 16.48
N ALA A 155 -14.98 -15.98 15.60
CA ALA A 155 -16.06 -15.32 14.87
C ALA A 155 -15.92 -15.45 13.35
N GLY A 156 -16.14 -16.66 12.85
CA GLY A 156 -16.74 -16.92 11.54
C GLY A 156 -15.96 -16.45 10.30
N THR A 157 -15.52 -17.44 9.52
CA THR A 157 -15.09 -17.36 8.11
C THR A 157 -13.67 -16.81 7.86
N SER A 158 -12.64 -17.64 8.10
CA SER A 158 -11.41 -17.58 7.29
C SER A 158 -11.76 -18.06 5.88
N VAL A 159 -12.30 -17.17 5.04
CA VAL A 159 -12.78 -17.54 3.69
C VAL A 159 -11.65 -18.10 2.80
N HIS A 160 -10.38 -18.00 3.21
CA HIS A 160 -9.30 -18.69 2.53
C HIS A 160 -8.33 -19.32 3.55
N ASP A 161 -8.32 -20.66 3.62
CA ASP A 161 -7.27 -21.48 4.24
C ASP A 161 -5.91 -21.35 3.52
N LEU A 162 -5.66 -20.23 2.83
CA LEU A 162 -4.47 -19.98 2.02
C LEU A 162 -3.50 -19.13 2.83
N ASN A 163 -2.39 -19.73 3.25
CA ASN A 163 -1.33 -19.00 3.91
C ASN A 163 -0.34 -18.51 2.83
N PRO A 164 -0.19 -17.19 2.59
CA PRO A 164 0.76 -16.69 1.61
C PRO A 164 2.18 -16.90 2.11
N VAL A 165 2.94 -17.75 1.42
CA VAL A 165 4.32 -18.05 1.79
C VAL A 165 5.30 -17.37 0.85
N VAL A 166 6.41 -16.91 1.42
CA VAL A 166 7.51 -16.30 0.67
C VAL A 166 8.39 -17.39 0.08
N GLN A 167 8.65 -17.29 -1.22
CA GLN A 167 9.50 -18.19 -2.00
C GLN A 167 10.55 -17.37 -2.76
N ARG A 168 11.59 -18.00 -3.31
CA ARG A 168 12.69 -17.29 -3.98
C ARG A 168 12.94 -17.82 -5.38
N LEU A 169 13.12 -16.89 -6.31
CA LEU A 169 13.56 -17.16 -7.67
C LEU A 169 14.88 -16.41 -7.92
N SER A 170 15.88 -17.13 -8.41
CA SER A 170 17.16 -16.54 -8.82
C SER A 170 17.52 -16.99 -10.22
N MET A 171 18.10 -16.11 -11.02
CA MET A 171 18.59 -16.42 -12.34
C MET A 171 20.03 -15.92 -12.50
N TYR A 172 20.85 -16.77 -13.10
CA TYR A 172 22.24 -16.51 -13.42
C TYR A 172 22.45 -16.74 -14.91
N VAL A 173 23.06 -15.77 -15.59
CA VAL A 173 23.39 -15.86 -17.02
C VAL A 173 24.88 -15.67 -17.16
N GLN A 174 25.52 -16.64 -17.80
CA GLN A 174 26.90 -16.61 -18.24
C GLN A 174 26.91 -16.65 -19.76
N HIS A 175 27.51 -15.64 -20.38
CA HIS A 175 27.72 -15.60 -21.82
C HIS A 175 29.22 -15.59 -22.12
N ARG A 176 29.65 -16.45 -23.04
CA ARG A 176 31.02 -16.47 -23.53
C ARG A 176 31.22 -15.36 -24.55
N GLY A 177 31.59 -14.18 -24.07
CA GLY A 177 32.01 -13.05 -24.91
C GLY A 177 33.51 -13.13 -25.21
N GLY A 178 33.93 -12.69 -26.40
CA GLY A 178 35.33 -12.75 -26.85
C GLY A 178 36.34 -12.32 -25.77
N SER A 179 37.44 -13.07 -25.63
CA SER A 179 38.47 -12.82 -24.63
C SER A 179 39.36 -11.67 -25.07
N HIS A 180 39.18 -10.50 -24.44
CA HIS A 180 40.16 -9.42 -24.46
C HIS A 180 40.97 -9.49 -23.16
N VAL A 181 41.94 -10.40 -23.10
CA VAL A 181 42.89 -10.45 -21.98
C VAL A 181 43.77 -9.20 -22.05
N PRO A 182 43.81 -8.35 -21.01
CA PRO A 182 44.83 -7.32 -20.91
C PRO A 182 46.20 -8.02 -20.82
N ILE A 183 47.09 -7.78 -21.78
CA ILE A 183 48.35 -8.51 -21.99
C ILE A 183 49.31 -8.41 -20.77
N GLU A 184 49.05 -7.53 -19.81
CA GLU A 184 49.98 -7.16 -18.73
C GLU A 184 49.64 -7.70 -17.32
N MET A 185 48.56 -8.49 -17.13
CA MET A 185 48.19 -9.03 -15.80
C MET A 185 48.36 -10.54 -15.66
N VAL A 186 49.01 -10.95 -14.55
CA VAL A 186 49.12 -12.35 -14.12
C VAL A 186 47.72 -12.91 -13.81
N PRO A 187 47.33 -14.08 -14.35
CA PRO A 187 46.03 -14.66 -14.10
C PRO A 187 45.83 -14.97 -12.61
N PRO A 188 44.65 -14.68 -12.03
CA PRO A 188 44.32 -15.05 -10.65
C PRO A 188 44.01 -16.55 -10.50
N TYR A 189 44.33 -17.36 -11.50
CA TYR A 189 44.04 -18.80 -11.60
C TYR A 189 45.35 -19.58 -11.73
N ALA A 190 45.41 -20.79 -11.16
CA ALA A 190 46.59 -21.63 -11.27
C ALA A 190 46.81 -22.11 -12.72
N ASP A 191 48.06 -22.08 -13.19
CA ASP A 191 48.45 -22.61 -14.49
C ASP A 191 48.10 -24.10 -14.60
N ALA A 192 47.57 -24.50 -15.77
CA ALA A 192 47.18 -25.87 -16.08
C ALA A 192 48.36 -26.88 -16.15
N GLY A 193 49.58 -26.46 -15.78
CA GLY A 193 50.81 -27.26 -15.83
C GLY A 193 51.18 -27.97 -14.52
N GLY A 194 50.43 -27.76 -13.42
CA GLY A 194 50.60 -28.49 -12.16
C GLY A 194 49.76 -29.78 -12.14
N ASP A 195 50.30 -30.82 -11.51
CA ASP A 195 49.65 -32.14 -11.36
C ASP A 195 48.22 -31.99 -10.80
N PRO A 196 47.16 -32.44 -11.51
CA PRO A 196 45.76 -32.18 -11.14
C PRO A 196 45.29 -32.87 -9.84
N THR A 197 46.15 -33.66 -9.20
CA THR A 197 45.81 -34.51 -8.06
C THR A 197 46.03 -33.87 -6.69
N GLU A 198 46.69 -32.71 -6.59
CA GLU A 198 46.85 -32.00 -5.32
C GLU A 198 46.33 -30.56 -5.41
N PRO A 199 45.11 -30.26 -4.91
CA PRO A 199 44.71 -28.88 -4.70
C PRO A 199 45.64 -28.27 -3.67
N ILE A 200 46.45 -27.29 -4.06
CA ILE A 200 47.23 -26.47 -3.12
C ILE A 200 46.24 -25.89 -2.11
N ARG A 201 46.28 -26.35 -0.86
CA ARG A 201 45.41 -25.84 0.22
C ARG A 201 45.67 -24.34 0.37
N GLY A 202 44.75 -23.52 -0.13
CA GLY A 202 44.83 -22.05 -0.10
C GLY A 202 45.32 -21.38 -1.39
N GLY A 203 45.60 -22.13 -2.46
CA GLY A 203 45.93 -21.58 -3.78
C GLY A 203 44.69 -21.23 -4.63
N PRO A 204 44.85 -20.41 -5.68
CA PRO A 204 43.77 -20.13 -6.62
C PRO A 204 43.34 -21.39 -7.39
N PRO A 205 42.04 -21.59 -7.66
CA PRO A 205 41.54 -22.77 -8.35
C PRO A 205 42.04 -22.84 -9.82
N PRO A 206 42.29 -24.05 -10.37
CA PRO A 206 42.70 -24.22 -11.75
C PRO A 206 41.55 -23.91 -12.73
N LEU A 207 41.88 -23.37 -13.90
CA LEU A 207 40.90 -23.02 -14.93
C LEU A 207 40.07 -24.22 -15.42
N SER A 208 40.62 -25.43 -15.38
CA SER A 208 39.96 -26.69 -15.78
C SER A 208 38.81 -27.09 -14.86
N GLN A 209 38.73 -26.55 -13.64
CA GLN A 209 37.65 -26.81 -12.71
C GLN A 209 36.36 -26.07 -13.11
N PHE A 210 36.47 -24.97 -13.85
CA PHE A 210 35.35 -24.11 -14.21
C PHE A 210 34.73 -24.51 -15.55
N ASP A 211 33.42 -24.31 -15.67
CA ASP A 211 32.72 -24.41 -16.94
C ASP A 211 32.51 -23.01 -17.54
N ASN A 212 33.06 -22.80 -18.75
CA ASN A 212 33.08 -21.51 -19.44
C ASN A 212 32.11 -21.48 -20.64
N ASP A 213 31.25 -22.48 -20.79
CA ASP A 213 30.21 -22.48 -21.82
C ASP A 213 29.12 -21.44 -21.51
N THR A 214 28.43 -20.95 -22.56
CA THR A 214 27.26 -20.08 -22.40
C THR A 214 26.15 -20.85 -21.67
N THR A 215 25.79 -20.38 -20.47
CA THR A 215 24.92 -21.10 -19.54
C THR A 215 23.92 -20.16 -18.88
N ILE A 216 22.66 -20.59 -18.79
CA ILE A 216 21.60 -19.98 -18.00
C ILE A 216 21.27 -20.94 -16.87
N ILE A 217 21.26 -20.46 -15.62
CA ILE A 217 20.89 -21.23 -14.44
C ILE A 217 19.75 -20.53 -13.73
N ILE A 218 18.67 -21.26 -13.49
CA ILE A 218 17.49 -20.79 -12.76
C ILE A 218 17.41 -21.60 -11.47
N PHE A 219 17.41 -20.91 -10.33
CA PHE A 219 17.22 -21.49 -9.01
C PHE A 219 15.82 -21.13 -8.52
N SER A 220 15.04 -22.16 -8.24
CA SER A 220 13.70 -22.07 -7.68
C SER A 220 13.72 -22.70 -6.29
N GLN A 221 13.35 -21.92 -5.29
CA GLN A 221 13.28 -22.37 -3.90
C GLN A 221 11.87 -22.13 -3.35
N SER A 222 11.24 -23.23 -2.96
CA SER A 222 9.99 -23.26 -2.23
C SER A 222 10.23 -23.25 -0.72
N SER A 223 9.25 -22.76 0.02
CA SER A 223 9.22 -22.76 1.48
C SER A 223 8.87 -24.14 2.06
N SER A 224 8.02 -24.90 1.36
CA SER A 224 7.61 -26.27 1.70
C SER A 224 8.66 -27.32 1.35
N ALA A 225 9.75 -26.92 0.65
CA ALA A 225 10.73 -27.82 0.05
C ALA A 225 10.12 -28.84 -0.94
N SER A 226 8.93 -28.53 -1.46
CA SER A 226 8.23 -29.32 -2.47
C SER A 226 8.46 -28.72 -3.85
N VAL A 227 8.91 -29.56 -4.78
CA VAL A 227 9.17 -29.16 -6.16
C VAL A 227 7.89 -28.64 -6.85
N HIS A 228 6.71 -29.08 -6.40
CA HIS A 228 5.40 -28.69 -6.93
C HIS A 228 5.01 -27.25 -6.59
N ASP A 229 5.57 -26.72 -5.51
CA ASP A 229 5.21 -25.42 -4.98
C ASP A 229 6.04 -24.30 -5.58
N ASN A 230 6.92 -24.58 -6.55
CA ASN A 230 7.67 -23.55 -7.28
C ASN A 230 6.84 -22.97 -8.44
N ILE A 231 7.01 -21.68 -8.76
CA ILE A 231 6.37 -21.02 -9.93
C ILE A 231 6.53 -21.88 -11.20
N ILE A 232 7.74 -22.42 -11.38
CA ILE A 232 8.08 -23.26 -12.51
C ILE A 232 7.94 -24.70 -12.06
N GLY A 233 6.78 -25.30 -12.33
CA GLY A 233 6.53 -26.68 -11.98
C GLY A 233 7.30 -27.68 -12.86
N PRO A 234 7.63 -28.87 -12.33
CA PRO A 234 8.36 -29.88 -13.06
C PRO A 234 7.53 -30.40 -14.25
N ARG A 235 8.10 -30.38 -15.44
CA ARG A 235 7.48 -30.82 -16.71
C ARG A 235 6.18 -30.08 -17.09
N MET A 236 5.93 -28.93 -16.49
CA MET A 236 4.81 -28.06 -16.89
C MET A 236 5.08 -27.38 -18.24
N GLU A 237 4.18 -26.49 -18.64
CA GLU A 237 4.20 -25.83 -19.94
C GLU A 237 5.52 -25.11 -20.23
N LEU A 238 6.07 -24.38 -19.24
CA LEU A 238 7.33 -23.65 -19.39
C LEU A 238 8.51 -24.60 -19.68
N GLU A 239 8.73 -25.64 -18.86
CA GLU A 239 9.80 -26.60 -19.12
C GLU A 239 9.61 -27.35 -20.43
N SER A 240 8.36 -27.66 -20.79
CA SER A 240 8.02 -28.33 -22.05
C SER A 240 8.33 -27.45 -23.26
N ARG A 241 8.04 -26.15 -23.15
CA ARG A 241 8.39 -25.12 -24.14
C ARG A 241 9.91 -24.98 -24.25
N TRP A 242 10.61 -24.92 -23.13
CA TRP A 242 12.08 -24.81 -23.10
C TRP A 242 12.75 -26.03 -23.75
N ARG A 243 12.28 -27.26 -23.52
CA ARG A 243 12.81 -28.46 -24.20
C ARG A 243 12.70 -28.41 -25.73
N ARG A 244 11.83 -27.55 -26.27
CA ARG A 244 11.57 -27.42 -27.70
C ARG A 244 11.93 -26.03 -28.23
N LEU A 245 12.63 -25.22 -27.44
CA LEU A 245 12.78 -23.79 -27.69
C LEU A 245 13.38 -23.47 -29.07
N ILE A 246 14.41 -24.21 -29.49
CA ILE A 246 15.03 -24.06 -30.82
C ILE A 246 14.05 -24.22 -31.98
N PHE A 247 13.00 -25.04 -31.81
CA PHE A 247 12.01 -25.26 -32.87
C PHE A 247 11.04 -24.09 -33.04
N TYR A 248 10.94 -23.20 -32.04
CA TYR A 248 10.12 -21.99 -32.09
C TYR A 248 10.87 -20.77 -32.62
N LEU A 249 12.21 -20.83 -32.70
CA LEU A 249 13.04 -19.74 -33.23
C LEU A 249 12.84 -19.55 -34.73
N SER A 250 13.01 -18.30 -35.18
CA SER A 250 12.98 -17.93 -36.59
C SER A 250 14.09 -18.66 -37.37
N ARG A 251 13.94 -18.80 -38.71
CA ARG A 251 14.98 -19.42 -39.53
C ARG A 251 16.27 -18.61 -39.50
N ASP A 252 16.17 -17.29 -39.57
CA ASP A 252 17.30 -16.37 -39.57
C ASP A 252 18.10 -16.45 -38.26
N ALA A 253 17.43 -16.59 -37.12
CA ALA A 253 18.08 -16.78 -35.83
C ALA A 253 18.76 -18.14 -35.67
N ARG A 254 18.43 -19.13 -36.51
CA ARG A 254 19.15 -20.43 -36.54
C ARG A 254 20.41 -20.37 -37.39
N GLU A 255 20.68 -19.28 -38.10
CA GLU A 255 21.90 -19.17 -38.90
C GLU A 255 23.06 -18.60 -38.07
N ASN A 256 22.77 -17.68 -37.14
CA ASN A 256 23.77 -17.10 -36.23
C ASN A 256 23.59 -17.60 -34.79
N ILE A 257 24.65 -18.14 -34.20
CA ILE A 257 24.66 -18.65 -32.82
C ILE A 257 24.33 -17.55 -31.81
N ASP A 258 24.89 -16.35 -31.97
CA ASP A 258 24.70 -15.27 -30.98
C ASP A 258 23.29 -14.71 -31.02
N THR A 259 22.72 -14.55 -32.23
CA THR A 259 21.31 -14.18 -32.40
C THR A 259 20.37 -15.27 -31.85
N MET A 260 20.69 -16.55 -32.07
CA MET A 260 19.96 -17.67 -31.48
C MET A 260 19.94 -17.59 -29.94
N LEU A 261 21.09 -17.32 -29.33
CA LEU A 261 21.25 -17.20 -27.88
C LEU A 261 20.41 -16.07 -27.31
N VAL A 262 20.46 -14.90 -27.96
CA VAL A 262 19.67 -13.72 -27.56
C VAL A 262 18.17 -14.01 -27.64
N GLU A 263 17.70 -14.64 -28.72
CA GLU A 263 16.28 -15.04 -28.85
C GLU A 263 15.87 -16.09 -27.82
N CYS A 264 16.75 -17.04 -27.51
CA CYS A 264 16.50 -18.05 -26.48
C CYS A 264 16.35 -17.43 -25.09
N LEU A 265 17.29 -16.56 -24.74
CA LEU A 265 17.31 -15.87 -23.45
C LEU A 265 16.09 -14.97 -23.28
N ASP A 266 15.74 -14.20 -24.32
CA ASP A 266 14.59 -13.32 -24.32
C ASP A 266 13.27 -14.10 -24.16
N THR A 267 13.13 -15.23 -24.86
CA THR A 267 11.96 -16.12 -24.73
C THR A 267 11.84 -16.67 -23.30
N ILE A 268 12.94 -17.12 -22.70
CA ILE A 268 12.95 -17.63 -21.31
C ILE A 268 12.60 -16.52 -20.33
N LEU A 269 13.09 -15.30 -20.53
CA LEU A 269 12.79 -14.16 -19.66
C LEU A 269 11.34 -13.74 -19.76
N HIS A 270 10.78 -13.69 -20.97
CA HIS A 270 9.36 -13.42 -21.17
C HIS A 270 8.49 -14.48 -20.48
N ASP A 271 8.86 -15.76 -20.58
CA ASP A 271 8.18 -16.85 -19.89
C ASP A 271 8.22 -16.66 -18.36
N LEU A 272 9.36 -16.25 -17.81
CA LEU A 272 9.51 -16.01 -16.36
C LEU A 272 8.70 -14.82 -15.89
N VAL A 273 8.74 -13.70 -16.62
CA VAL A 273 7.97 -12.49 -16.27
C VAL A 273 6.48 -12.79 -16.32
N ALA A 274 6.00 -13.43 -17.38
CA ALA A 274 4.59 -13.82 -17.51
C ALA A 274 4.16 -14.76 -16.38
N ALA A 275 5.00 -15.73 -15.98
CA ALA A 275 4.69 -16.63 -14.86
C ALA A 275 4.56 -15.88 -13.53
N ILE A 276 5.38 -14.85 -13.32
CA ILE A 276 5.32 -14.01 -12.12
C ILE A 276 4.11 -13.07 -12.17
N SER A 277 3.82 -12.45 -13.32
CA SER A 277 2.61 -11.65 -13.53
C SER A 277 1.37 -12.47 -13.19
N HIS A 278 1.27 -13.69 -13.71
CA HIS A 278 0.13 -14.57 -13.44
C HIS A 278 0.03 -14.97 -11.95
N SER A 279 1.18 -15.17 -11.28
CA SER A 279 1.19 -15.36 -9.83
C SER A 279 0.62 -14.14 -9.11
N TRP A 280 1.00 -12.93 -9.50
CA TRP A 280 0.46 -11.70 -8.93
C TRP A 280 -1.04 -11.54 -9.17
N GLU A 281 -1.54 -11.82 -10.37
CA GLU A 281 -2.96 -11.76 -10.68
C GLU A 281 -3.79 -12.63 -9.73
N ARG A 282 -3.34 -13.88 -9.51
CA ARG A 282 -4.02 -14.82 -8.61
C ARG A 282 -4.00 -14.37 -7.15
N GLU A 283 -2.87 -13.84 -6.69
CA GLU A 283 -2.75 -13.28 -5.34
C GLU A 283 -3.66 -12.05 -5.18
N LEU A 284 -3.66 -11.14 -6.16
CA LEU A 284 -4.50 -9.94 -6.16
C LEU A 284 -6.00 -10.27 -6.18
N GLU A 285 -6.42 -11.30 -6.92
CA GLU A 285 -7.81 -11.78 -6.93
C GLU A 285 -8.25 -12.25 -5.54
N THR A 286 -7.39 -12.99 -4.84
CA THR A 286 -7.64 -13.45 -3.46
C THR A 286 -7.74 -12.26 -2.51
N CYS A 287 -6.84 -11.28 -2.65
CA CYS A 287 -6.84 -10.06 -1.86
C CYS A 287 -8.07 -9.18 -2.12
N LEU A 288 -8.53 -9.11 -3.36
CA LEU A 288 -9.72 -8.36 -3.75
C LEU A 288 -10.96 -8.95 -3.09
N ALA A 289 -11.10 -10.27 -3.07
CA ALA A 289 -12.19 -10.95 -2.37
C ALA A 289 -12.24 -10.56 -0.88
N VAL A 290 -11.09 -10.47 -0.21
CA VAL A 290 -11.01 -10.01 1.19
C VAL A 290 -11.48 -8.56 1.34
N VAL A 291 -11.02 -7.65 0.48
CA VAL A 291 -11.42 -6.24 0.53
C VAL A 291 -12.92 -6.09 0.27
N THR A 292 -13.48 -6.76 -0.74
CA THR A 292 -14.92 -6.74 -1.02
C THR A 292 -15.74 -7.30 0.14
N GLY A 293 -15.24 -8.35 0.81
CA GLY A 293 -15.85 -8.89 2.02
C GLY A 293 -15.89 -7.85 3.14
N LEU A 294 -14.74 -7.23 3.45
CA LEU A 294 -14.65 -6.16 4.45
C LEU A 294 -15.52 -4.96 4.09
N GLU A 295 -15.56 -4.59 2.81
CA GLU A 295 -16.34 -3.48 2.29
C GLU A 295 -17.82 -3.64 2.59
N SER A 296 -18.39 -4.82 2.33
CA SER A 296 -19.79 -5.10 2.64
C SER A 296 -20.10 -4.91 4.13
N VAL A 297 -19.24 -5.43 5.01
CA VAL A 297 -19.44 -5.38 6.48
C VAL A 297 -19.31 -3.95 7.01
N VAL A 298 -18.32 -3.20 6.53
CA VAL A 298 -18.04 -1.83 6.99
C VAL A 298 -19.15 -0.87 6.55
N TYR A 299 -19.67 -1.01 5.33
CA TYR A 299 -20.78 -0.18 4.87
C TYR A 299 -22.10 -0.50 5.59
N ASP A 300 -22.33 -1.76 5.95
CA ASP A 300 -23.53 -2.15 6.69
C ASP A 300 -23.54 -1.53 8.09
N ASN A 301 -22.40 -1.50 8.79
CA ASN A 301 -22.29 -0.95 10.15
C ASN A 301 -21.01 -0.12 10.36
N PRO A 302 -20.95 1.14 9.92
CA PRO A 302 -19.73 1.95 9.99
C PRO A 302 -19.34 2.36 11.42
N THR A 303 -20.22 2.19 12.41
CA THR A 303 -19.95 2.51 13.82
C THR A 303 -19.30 1.37 14.60
N ASP A 304 -19.15 0.19 13.98
CA ASP A 304 -18.51 -0.95 14.61
C ASP A 304 -16.98 -0.86 14.45
N ASP A 305 -16.28 -0.72 15.58
CA ASP A 305 -14.82 -0.62 15.65
C ASP A 305 -14.15 -2.01 15.68
N SER A 306 -14.93 -3.09 15.81
CA SER A 306 -14.39 -4.45 15.91
C SER A 306 -13.53 -4.86 14.70
N ARG A 307 -13.87 -4.36 13.51
CA ARG A 307 -13.19 -4.66 12.24
C ARG A 307 -12.06 -3.69 11.90
N ALA A 308 -11.81 -2.67 12.73
CA ALA A 308 -10.74 -1.71 12.49
C ALA A 308 -9.36 -2.37 12.52
N SER A 309 -9.15 -3.35 13.40
CA SER A 309 -7.92 -4.14 13.49
C SER A 309 -7.61 -4.90 12.19
N GLU A 310 -8.62 -5.53 11.60
CA GLU A 310 -8.52 -6.28 10.34
C GLU A 310 -8.19 -5.36 9.15
N LEU A 311 -8.80 -4.17 9.10
CA LEU A 311 -8.48 -3.16 8.08
C LEU A 311 -7.04 -2.65 8.20
N TRP A 312 -6.55 -2.43 9.42
CA TRP A 312 -5.16 -2.01 9.64
C TRP A 312 -4.16 -3.13 9.28
N ALA A 313 -4.48 -4.38 9.62
CA ALA A 313 -3.68 -5.54 9.22
C ALA A 313 -3.63 -5.68 7.70
N SER A 314 -4.77 -5.53 7.03
CA SER A 314 -4.90 -5.56 5.57
C SER A 314 -4.12 -4.42 4.92
N SER A 315 -4.27 -3.18 5.41
CA SER A 315 -3.50 -2.02 4.93
C SER A 315 -1.99 -2.23 5.06
N ALA A 316 -1.52 -2.82 6.17
CA ALA A 316 -0.12 -3.17 6.36
C ALA A 316 0.34 -4.32 5.43
N ALA A 317 -0.55 -5.22 5.02
CA ALA A 317 -0.27 -6.23 4.00
C ALA A 317 -0.15 -5.61 2.60
N TRP A 318 -1.04 -4.69 2.22
CA TRP A 318 -0.98 -3.99 0.93
C TRP A 318 0.31 -3.22 0.73
N LEU A 319 0.78 -2.49 1.75
CA LEU A 319 2.07 -1.79 1.71
C LEU A 319 3.27 -2.75 1.56
N ARG A 320 3.15 -3.99 2.06
CA ARG A 320 4.17 -5.02 1.91
C ARG A 320 4.19 -5.57 0.49
N MET A 321 3.01 -5.84 -0.08
CA MET A 321 2.85 -6.27 -1.47
C MET A 321 3.33 -5.20 -2.46
N GLU A 322 3.04 -3.93 -2.20
CA GLU A 322 3.46 -2.81 -3.04
C GLU A 322 4.99 -2.72 -3.10
N LYS A 323 5.66 -2.82 -1.94
CA LYS A 323 7.12 -2.86 -1.87
C LYS A 323 7.71 -4.04 -2.63
N LEU A 324 7.09 -5.21 -2.55
CA LEU A 324 7.55 -6.41 -3.23
C LEU A 324 7.42 -6.26 -4.76
N LEU A 325 6.30 -5.73 -5.24
CA LEU A 325 6.08 -5.52 -6.66
C LEU A 325 7.03 -4.46 -7.23
N PHE A 326 7.24 -3.37 -6.50
CA PHE A 326 8.25 -2.36 -6.87
C PHE A 326 9.67 -2.96 -6.93
N LEU A 327 9.98 -3.87 -6.01
CA LEU A 327 11.25 -4.59 -6.00
C LEU A 327 11.40 -5.51 -7.23
N HIS A 328 10.34 -6.19 -7.67
CA HIS A 328 10.35 -6.94 -8.92
C HIS A 328 10.59 -6.03 -10.13
N MET A 329 9.83 -4.95 -10.27
CA MET A 329 9.96 -4.00 -11.37
C MET A 329 11.38 -3.42 -11.46
N ASN A 330 11.97 -3.03 -10.33
CA ASN A 330 13.33 -2.53 -10.27
C ASN A 330 14.36 -3.61 -10.65
N CYS A 331 14.18 -4.85 -10.18
CA CYS A 331 15.07 -5.95 -10.53
C CYS A 331 15.05 -6.22 -12.04
N PHE A 332 13.86 -6.30 -12.63
CA PHE A 332 13.70 -6.52 -14.07
C PHE A 332 14.25 -5.36 -14.91
N THR A 333 14.00 -4.12 -14.52
CA THR A 333 14.54 -2.93 -15.19
C THR A 333 16.07 -2.89 -15.12
N ALA A 334 16.64 -3.14 -13.94
CA ALA A 334 18.10 -3.18 -13.76
C ALA A 334 18.72 -4.33 -14.56
N PHE A 335 18.08 -5.50 -14.57
CA PHE A 335 18.55 -6.67 -15.31
C PHE A 335 18.50 -6.45 -16.82
N ARG A 336 17.44 -5.80 -17.31
CA ARG A 336 17.33 -5.38 -18.71
C ARG A 336 18.45 -4.43 -19.11
N GLY A 337 18.84 -3.48 -18.25
CA GLY A 337 20.02 -2.65 -18.47
C GLY A 337 21.31 -3.47 -18.56
N ASN A 338 21.49 -4.45 -17.68
CA ASN A 338 22.65 -5.34 -17.68
C ASN A 338 22.71 -6.26 -18.92
N LEU A 339 21.56 -6.69 -19.44
CA LEU A 339 21.48 -7.49 -20.67
C LEU A 339 21.93 -6.71 -21.90
N LYS A 340 21.50 -5.44 -22.02
CA LYS A 340 21.95 -4.56 -23.12
C LYS A 340 23.47 -4.35 -23.10
N MET A 341 24.07 -4.30 -21.91
CA MET A 341 25.53 -4.22 -21.75
C MET A 341 26.25 -5.56 -21.99
N LEU A 342 25.59 -6.70 -21.76
CA LEU A 342 26.16 -8.02 -22.00
C LEU A 342 26.17 -8.36 -23.49
N PHE A 343 25.11 -8.02 -24.21
CA PHE A 343 24.95 -8.23 -25.66
C PHE A 343 24.96 -6.88 -26.40
N GLU A 344 26.14 -6.23 -26.45
CA GLU A 344 26.31 -4.90 -27.05
C GLU A 344 25.78 -4.82 -28.50
N GLU A 345 26.01 -5.87 -29.30
CA GLU A 345 25.54 -5.97 -30.69
C GLU A 345 24.01 -5.99 -30.83
N HIS A 346 23.29 -6.33 -29.76
CA HIS A 346 21.84 -6.44 -29.71
C HIS A 346 21.24 -5.45 -28.69
N ALA A 347 21.94 -4.35 -28.39
CA ALA A 347 21.53 -3.36 -27.37
C ALA A 347 20.22 -2.63 -27.71
N ASP A 348 19.93 -2.45 -29.01
CA ASP A 348 18.73 -1.78 -29.51
C ASP A 348 17.46 -2.64 -29.38
N ARG A 349 17.60 -3.91 -29.01
CA ARG A 349 16.47 -4.82 -28.85
C ARG A 349 15.58 -4.41 -27.68
N ASP A 350 14.27 -4.46 -27.91
CA ASP A 350 13.27 -4.37 -26.86
C ASP A 350 13.17 -5.71 -26.13
N TRP A 351 14.06 -5.91 -25.16
CA TRP A 351 13.98 -7.05 -24.22
C TRP A 351 12.65 -7.03 -23.46
N PHE A 352 12.16 -8.22 -23.10
CA PHE A 352 10.92 -8.51 -22.32
C PHE A 352 10.20 -7.31 -21.66
N GLY A 353 8.87 -7.22 -21.87
CA GLY A 353 8.03 -6.16 -21.33
C GLY A 353 7.69 -6.34 -19.84
N THR A 354 7.60 -5.21 -19.10
CA THR A 354 7.17 -5.17 -17.69
C THR A 354 5.73 -4.67 -17.52
N ASP A 355 5.02 -4.43 -18.62
CA ASP A 355 3.70 -3.81 -18.66
C ASP A 355 2.64 -4.57 -17.83
N GLU A 356 2.72 -5.90 -17.77
CA GLU A 356 1.81 -6.73 -16.97
C GLU A 356 2.01 -6.51 -15.47
N LEU A 357 3.27 -6.37 -15.03
CA LEU A 357 3.58 -6.06 -13.64
C LEU A 357 3.15 -4.63 -13.27
N GLU A 358 3.25 -3.69 -14.22
CA GLU A 358 2.73 -2.33 -14.06
C GLU A 358 1.21 -2.32 -13.93
N LYS A 359 0.50 -3.14 -14.72
CA LYS A 359 -0.95 -3.33 -14.56
C LYS A 359 -1.28 -3.89 -13.17
N CYS A 360 -0.55 -4.90 -12.70
CA CYS A 360 -0.71 -5.44 -11.35
C CYS A 360 -0.47 -4.36 -10.27
N ALA A 361 0.49 -3.45 -10.49
CA ALA A 361 0.79 -2.37 -9.55
C ALA A 361 -0.35 -1.36 -9.49
N ASN A 362 -0.94 -1.03 -10.64
CA ASN A 362 -2.11 -0.16 -10.71
C ASN A 362 -3.33 -0.80 -10.03
N LEU A 363 -3.59 -2.10 -10.27
CA LEU A 363 -4.67 -2.83 -9.58
C LEU A 363 -4.48 -2.84 -8.06
N LEU A 364 -3.27 -3.10 -7.57
CA LEU A 364 -2.97 -3.04 -6.14
C LEU A 364 -3.22 -1.64 -5.54
N ALA A 365 -2.81 -0.58 -6.24
CA ALA A 365 -2.98 0.78 -5.77
C ALA A 365 -4.44 1.25 -5.81
N GLU A 366 -5.14 1.02 -6.93
CA GLU A 366 -6.49 1.50 -7.18
C GLU A 366 -7.55 0.65 -6.48
N ASP A 367 -7.43 -0.68 -6.50
CA ASP A 367 -8.50 -1.59 -6.07
C ASP A 367 -8.30 -2.12 -4.64
N LEU A 368 -7.08 -2.10 -4.10
CA LEU A 368 -6.81 -2.57 -2.72
C LEU A 368 -6.48 -1.42 -1.78
N VAL A 369 -5.48 -0.59 -2.11
CA VAL A 369 -4.99 0.47 -1.21
C VAL A 369 -6.01 1.58 -1.02
N LYS A 370 -6.54 2.15 -2.11
CA LYS A 370 -7.50 3.26 -2.03
C LYS A 370 -8.80 2.89 -1.31
N PRO A 371 -9.48 1.76 -1.61
CA PRO A 371 -10.71 1.39 -0.94
C PRO A 371 -10.49 1.11 0.54
N THR A 372 -9.42 0.39 0.89
CA THR A 372 -9.06 0.14 2.31
C THR A 372 -8.85 1.44 3.08
N LYS A 373 -8.18 2.43 2.46
CA LYS A 373 -7.99 3.75 3.07
C LYS A 373 -9.32 4.49 3.24
N ALA A 374 -10.19 4.47 2.23
CA ALA A 374 -11.50 5.11 2.30
C ALA A 374 -12.39 4.51 3.41
N MET A 375 -12.39 3.17 3.53
CA MET A 375 -13.09 2.47 4.61
C MET A 375 -12.54 2.83 5.99
N SER A 376 -11.21 2.88 6.14
CA SER A 376 -10.59 3.30 7.40
C SER A 376 -10.97 4.73 7.78
N GLU A 377 -10.92 5.67 6.82
CA GLU A 377 -11.35 7.06 7.04
C GLU A 377 -12.84 7.14 7.43
N MET A 378 -13.70 6.31 6.82
CA MET A 378 -15.12 6.23 7.14
C MET A 378 -15.36 5.78 8.58
N ILE A 379 -14.72 4.69 9.01
CA ILE A 379 -14.84 4.18 10.40
C ILE A 379 -14.39 5.25 11.39
N TYR A 380 -13.23 5.88 11.14
CA TYR A 380 -12.76 6.95 12.03
C TYR A 380 -13.76 8.12 12.11
N GLN A 381 -14.36 8.53 11.00
CA GLN A 381 -15.38 9.58 10.99
C GLN A 381 -16.67 9.15 11.70
N ALA A 382 -17.11 7.91 11.52
CA ALA A 382 -18.31 7.37 12.15
C ALA A 382 -18.13 7.21 13.67
N VAL A 383 -17.00 6.67 14.12
CA VAL A 383 -16.65 6.53 15.54
C VAL A 383 -16.54 7.90 16.20
N THR A 384 -15.83 8.85 15.58
CA THR A 384 -15.75 10.22 16.12
C THR A 384 -17.12 10.91 16.20
N PHE A 385 -18.00 10.73 15.21
CA PHE A 385 -19.36 11.26 15.27
C PHE A 385 -20.17 10.63 16.40
N ARG A 386 -20.06 9.31 16.60
CA ARG A 386 -20.68 8.59 17.71
C ARG A 386 -20.20 9.13 19.06
N ASP A 387 -18.90 9.34 19.22
CA ASP A 387 -18.30 9.84 20.46
C ASP A 387 -18.70 11.30 20.72
N VAL A 388 -18.79 12.13 19.68
CA VAL A 388 -19.34 13.50 19.77
C VAL A 388 -20.81 13.45 20.19
N ARG A 389 -21.62 12.56 19.61
CA ARG A 389 -23.03 12.42 19.98
C ARG A 389 -23.20 11.94 21.42
N GLN A 390 -22.41 10.95 21.84
CA GLN A 390 -22.43 10.42 23.20
C GLN A 390 -21.98 11.50 24.20
N SER A 391 -20.92 12.25 23.90
CA SER A 391 -20.49 13.36 24.76
C SER A 391 -21.53 14.49 24.84
N LEU A 392 -22.25 14.78 23.75
CA LEU A 392 -23.38 15.72 23.77
C LEU A 392 -24.54 15.22 24.64
N GLN A 393 -24.87 13.93 24.60
CA GLN A 393 -25.90 13.33 25.44
C GLN A 393 -25.48 13.32 26.93
N LEU A 394 -24.22 13.01 27.22
CA LEU A 394 -23.64 13.10 28.56
C LEU A 394 -23.67 14.55 29.06
N ASN A 395 -23.27 15.52 28.24
CA ASN A 395 -23.32 16.94 28.58
C ASN A 395 -24.76 17.42 28.83
N THR A 396 -25.72 16.98 28.01
CA THR A 396 -27.14 17.28 28.23
C THR A 396 -27.65 16.70 29.56
N SER A 397 -27.20 15.50 29.91
CA SER A 397 -27.53 14.84 31.17
C SER A 397 -26.90 15.56 32.37
N LEU A 398 -25.65 16.01 32.24
CA LEU A 398 -24.96 16.85 33.23
C LEU A 398 -25.66 18.20 33.41
N TRP A 399 -26.12 18.82 32.33
CA TRP A 399 -26.87 20.07 32.39
C TRP A 399 -28.20 19.89 33.13
N ARG A 400 -28.91 18.79 32.87
CA ARG A 400 -30.14 18.44 33.61
C ARG A 400 -29.89 18.20 35.09
N LEU A 401 -28.81 17.50 35.45
CA LEU A 401 -28.47 17.23 36.85
C LEU A 401 -28.06 18.52 37.58
N SER A 402 -27.22 19.33 36.94
CA SER A 402 -26.78 20.64 37.45
C SER A 402 -27.96 21.59 37.69
N TRP A 403 -28.96 21.56 36.81
CA TRP A 403 -30.17 22.34 36.99
C TRP A 403 -30.92 22.03 38.30
N ILE A 404 -31.06 20.74 38.61
CA ILE A 404 -31.74 20.28 39.82
C ILE A 404 -30.95 20.73 41.05
N THR A 405 -29.64 20.48 41.08
CA THR A 405 -28.81 20.87 42.24
C THR A 405 -28.78 22.38 42.45
N PHE A 406 -28.76 23.19 41.38
CA PHE A 406 -28.77 24.65 41.48
C PHE A 406 -30.05 25.22 42.12
N ILE A 407 -31.21 24.58 41.89
CA ILE A 407 -32.48 24.99 42.49
C ILE A 407 -32.61 24.44 43.91
N PHE A 408 -32.35 23.14 44.11
CA PHE A 408 -32.64 22.47 45.37
C PHE A 408 -31.60 22.76 46.44
N LEU A 409 -30.31 22.89 46.12
CA LEU A 409 -29.26 23.05 47.14
C LEU A 409 -29.43 24.33 47.99
N PRO A 410 -29.69 25.52 47.42
CA PRO A 410 -29.98 26.71 48.23
C PRO A 410 -31.29 26.60 49.01
N LEU A 411 -32.29 25.90 48.46
CA LEU A 411 -33.58 25.69 49.12
C LEU A 411 -33.43 24.75 50.33
N THR A 412 -32.66 23.67 50.18
CA THR A 412 -32.31 22.74 51.26
C THR A 412 -31.48 23.44 52.32
N PHE A 413 -30.56 24.34 51.95
CA PHE A 413 -29.83 25.17 52.90
C PHE A 413 -30.77 26.05 53.73
N MET A 414 -31.77 26.69 53.11
CA MET A 414 -32.77 27.48 53.82
C MET A 414 -33.63 26.64 54.77
N VAL A 415 -34.09 25.47 54.33
CA VAL A 415 -34.83 24.53 55.19
C VAL A 415 -33.95 24.06 56.36
N GLY A 416 -32.67 23.78 56.11
CA GLY A 416 -31.69 23.44 57.14
C GLY A 416 -31.49 24.56 58.15
N PHE A 417 -31.34 25.81 57.69
CA PHE A 417 -31.15 26.99 58.55
C PHE A 417 -32.33 27.22 59.50
N PHE A 418 -33.56 27.12 59.02
CA PHE A 418 -34.76 27.21 59.87
C PHE A 418 -35.02 25.95 60.70
N GLY A 419 -34.42 24.82 60.34
CA GLY A 419 -34.44 23.58 61.12
C GLY A 419 -33.36 23.51 62.21
N MET A 420 -32.40 24.44 62.23
CA MET A 420 -31.38 24.52 63.26
C MET A 420 -31.94 25.15 64.54
N ASN A 421 -31.81 24.45 65.67
CA ASN A 421 -32.15 24.97 67.00
C ASN A 421 -31.08 25.96 67.48
N VAL A 422 -31.12 27.19 66.95
CA VAL A 422 -30.24 28.29 67.35
C VAL A 422 -30.99 29.23 68.30
N ASP A 423 -30.30 29.76 69.31
CA ASP A 423 -30.85 30.64 70.35
C ASP A 423 -31.62 31.86 69.82
N THR A 424 -31.35 32.28 68.58
CA THR A 424 -32.04 33.37 67.87
C THR A 424 -33.51 33.05 67.55
N PHE A 425 -33.92 31.78 67.57
CA PHE A 425 -35.27 31.30 67.26
C PHE A 425 -36.08 30.84 68.47
N LYS A 426 -35.62 31.13 69.70
CA LYS A 426 -36.26 30.71 70.98
C LYS A 426 -37.72 31.14 71.18
N GLY A 427 -38.26 32.03 70.35
CA GLY A 427 -39.62 32.53 70.42
C GLY A 427 -40.63 31.91 69.45
N ASP A 428 -40.30 30.78 68.80
CA ASP A 428 -41.10 30.14 67.75
C ASP A 428 -41.60 31.15 66.69
N PRO A 429 -40.69 31.65 65.83
CA PRO A 429 -41.09 32.61 64.80
C PRO A 429 -42.20 32.00 63.93
N SER A 430 -43.25 32.78 63.68
CA SER A 430 -44.37 32.28 62.87
C SER A 430 -43.86 31.81 61.50
N ILE A 431 -44.43 30.70 61.00
CA ILE A 431 -44.07 30.06 59.72
C ILE A 431 -44.05 31.03 58.52
N LYS A 432 -44.68 32.20 58.65
CA LYS A 432 -44.67 33.30 57.67
C LYS A 432 -43.25 33.78 57.34
N TRP A 433 -42.31 33.76 58.29
CA TRP A 433 -40.92 34.20 58.05
C TRP A 433 -40.13 33.27 57.11
N TYR A 434 -40.47 31.98 57.11
CA TYR A 434 -39.96 31.03 56.12
C TYR A 434 -40.42 31.41 54.71
N PHE A 435 -41.71 31.69 54.51
CA PHE A 435 -42.23 32.08 53.20
C PHE A 435 -41.70 33.44 52.73
N ILE A 436 -41.55 34.41 53.63
CA ILE A 436 -41.02 35.74 53.34
C ILE A 436 -39.55 35.69 52.90
N SER A 437 -38.76 34.73 53.40
CA SER A 437 -37.35 34.59 53.03
C SER A 437 -37.13 33.62 51.85
N ALA A 438 -37.92 32.54 51.77
CA ALA A 438 -37.84 31.56 50.70
C ALA A 438 -38.29 32.12 49.35
N ALA A 439 -39.37 32.91 49.29
CA ALA A 439 -39.89 33.46 48.04
C ALA A 439 -38.91 34.39 47.29
N PRO A 440 -38.29 35.42 47.92
CA PRO A 440 -37.31 36.26 47.24
C PRO A 440 -36.04 35.49 46.87
N MET A 441 -35.63 34.50 47.67
CA MET A 441 -34.50 33.62 47.35
C MET A 441 -34.79 32.78 46.10
N MET A 442 -35.99 32.20 46.00
CA MET A 442 -36.42 31.42 44.83
C MET A 442 -36.50 32.31 43.58
N LEU A 443 -37.01 33.54 43.72
CA LEU A 443 -37.05 34.51 42.63
C LEU A 443 -35.65 34.90 42.16
N LEU A 444 -34.71 35.12 43.09
CA LEU A 444 -33.31 35.40 42.77
C LEU A 444 -32.65 34.23 42.02
N ILE A 445 -32.88 32.99 42.47
CA ILE A 445 -32.37 31.78 41.81
C ILE A 445 -32.94 31.65 40.40
N LEU A 446 -34.24 31.86 40.20
CA LEU A 446 -34.87 31.84 38.88
C LEU A 446 -34.35 32.94 37.94
N VAL A 447 -34.13 34.15 38.45
CA VAL A 447 -33.56 35.26 37.67
C VAL A 447 -32.11 34.96 37.28
N LEU A 448 -31.29 34.53 38.24
CA LEU A 448 -29.89 34.17 38.00
C LEU A 448 -29.82 33.01 36.98
N GLN A 449 -30.69 32.03 37.12
CA GLN A 449 -30.82 30.92 36.20
C GLN A 449 -31.29 31.37 34.81
N PHE A 450 -32.24 32.29 34.72
CA PHE A 450 -32.71 32.86 33.45
C PHE A 450 -31.57 33.56 32.72
N ILE A 451 -30.79 34.36 33.45
CA ILE A 451 -29.59 35.04 32.95
C ILE A 451 -28.55 34.01 32.48
N ILE A 452 -28.18 33.03 33.31
CA ILE A 452 -27.21 31.98 32.95
C ILE A 452 -27.67 31.14 31.76
N LYS A 453 -28.98 30.97 31.54
CA LYS A 453 -29.51 30.24 30.38
C LYS A 453 -29.52 31.08 29.11
N HIS A 454 -29.74 32.40 29.21
CA HIS A 454 -29.90 33.28 28.05
C HIS A 454 -28.61 34.00 27.63
N VAL A 455 -27.63 34.13 28.53
CA VAL A 455 -26.36 34.79 28.23
C VAL A 455 -25.42 33.94 27.35
N PRO A 456 -25.21 32.61 27.56
CA PRO A 456 -24.29 31.81 26.76
C PRO A 456 -24.92 31.21 25.48
N GLY A 457 -26.23 31.37 25.24
CA GLY A 457 -26.90 30.91 24.02
C GLY A 457 -26.78 31.86 22.81
N SER A 458 -25.99 32.93 22.93
CA SER A 458 -25.94 34.03 21.96
C SER A 458 -24.98 33.79 20.79
N ASP A 459 -24.04 32.83 20.89
CA ASP A 459 -22.87 32.75 20.00
C ASP A 459 -22.80 31.51 19.10
N HIS A 460 -23.82 30.66 19.07
CA HIS A 460 -23.92 29.58 18.08
C HIS A 460 -25.18 29.74 17.22
N PRO A 461 -25.15 30.58 16.17
CA PRO A 461 -26.21 30.56 15.16
C PRO A 461 -26.26 29.15 14.56
N THR A 462 -27.39 28.48 14.75
CA THR A 462 -27.60 27.13 14.20
C THR A 462 -27.55 27.20 12.68
N VAL A 463 -26.95 26.18 12.04
CA VAL A 463 -26.75 26.11 10.57
C VAL A 463 -28.06 26.33 9.79
N TYR A 464 -29.20 25.97 10.38
CA TYR A 464 -30.55 26.16 9.83
C TYR A 464 -31.00 27.63 9.73
N GLU A 465 -30.58 28.50 10.65
CA GLU A 465 -30.94 29.92 10.61
C GLU A 465 -30.37 30.61 9.36
N ARG A 466 -29.27 30.10 8.80
CA ARG A 466 -28.58 30.64 7.62
C ARG A 466 -29.41 30.59 6.34
N SER A 467 -30.19 29.53 6.10
CA SER A 467 -30.97 29.40 4.86
C SER A 467 -32.16 30.36 4.85
N ALA A 468 -32.84 30.49 6.00
CA ALA A 468 -33.91 31.45 6.21
C ALA A 468 -33.42 32.90 6.08
N TYR A 469 -32.27 33.23 6.69
CA TYR A 469 -31.65 34.55 6.53
C TYR A 469 -31.23 34.82 5.08
N LYS A 470 -30.62 33.86 4.37
CA LYS A 470 -30.25 34.04 2.95
C LYS A 470 -31.45 34.34 2.05
N ARG A 471 -32.56 33.61 2.22
CA ARG A 471 -33.79 33.85 1.45
C ARG A 471 -34.33 35.25 1.72
N ARG A 472 -34.37 35.66 2.98
CA ARG A 472 -34.85 37.00 3.37
C ARG A 472 -33.90 38.12 2.93
N PHE A 473 -32.59 37.92 2.95
CA PHE A 473 -31.63 38.89 2.42
C PHE A 473 -31.82 39.11 0.92
N ARG A 474 -32.13 38.06 0.15
CA ARG A 474 -32.51 38.20 -1.27
C ARG A 474 -33.82 38.96 -1.43
N GLU A 475 -34.85 38.64 -0.63
CA GLU A 475 -36.14 39.34 -0.68
C GLU A 475 -35.99 40.83 -0.34
N MET A 476 -35.19 41.16 0.67
CA MET A 476 -34.96 42.54 1.09
C MET A 476 -34.08 43.32 0.10
N ALA A 477 -33.07 42.66 -0.49
CA ALA A 477 -32.29 43.24 -1.59
C ALA A 477 -33.17 43.54 -2.83
N ALA A 478 -34.18 42.70 -3.10
CA ALA A 478 -35.12 42.94 -4.18
C ALA A 478 -36.12 44.08 -3.88
N LYS A 479 -36.59 44.20 -2.63
CA LYS A 479 -37.57 45.22 -2.22
C LYS A 479 -36.96 46.59 -1.93
N HIS A 480 -35.73 46.64 -1.41
CA HIS A 480 -35.04 47.87 -1.03
C HIS A 480 -33.56 47.84 -1.49
N PRO A 481 -33.29 47.86 -2.80
CA PRO A 481 -31.94 47.75 -3.36
C PRO A 481 -31.01 48.91 -2.99
N GLU A 482 -31.59 50.07 -2.64
CA GLU A 482 -30.89 51.30 -2.26
C GLU A 482 -30.31 51.23 -0.84
N LEU A 483 -30.92 50.43 0.04
CA LEU A 483 -30.51 50.29 1.44
C LEU A 483 -29.78 48.96 1.70
N TRP A 484 -30.18 47.89 1.01
CA TRP A 484 -29.78 46.52 1.35
C TRP A 484 -29.19 45.78 0.14
N THR A 485 -28.13 45.01 0.36
CA THR A 485 -27.50 44.15 -0.65
C THR A 485 -27.73 42.67 -0.35
N HIS A 486 -27.43 41.82 -1.33
CA HIS A 486 -27.38 40.36 -1.11
C HIS A 486 -26.37 39.92 -0.04
N LYS A 487 -25.40 40.78 0.33
CA LYS A 487 -24.39 40.53 1.37
C LYS A 487 -24.70 41.23 2.71
N GLY A 488 -25.79 42.03 2.79
CA GLY A 488 -26.17 42.77 4.00
C GLY A 488 -26.37 44.28 3.77
N PRO A 489 -26.47 45.10 4.84
CA PRO A 489 -26.72 46.54 4.74
C PRO A 489 -25.59 47.27 4.00
N ARG A 490 -25.92 48.28 3.17
CA ARG A 490 -24.93 49.11 2.46
C ARG A 490 -24.21 50.05 3.44
N LEU A 491 -22.89 50.14 3.34
CA LEU A 491 -22.05 50.93 4.26
C LEU A 491 -22.17 52.45 4.08
N TYR A 492 -22.62 52.90 2.90
CA TYR A 492 -22.67 54.32 2.52
C TYR A 492 -24.04 54.99 2.70
N VAL A 493 -24.94 54.39 3.50
CA VAL A 493 -26.29 54.92 3.75
C VAL A 493 -26.31 55.77 5.03
N TYR A 494 -26.69 57.04 4.90
CA TYR A 494 -26.87 57.96 6.03
C TYR A 494 -28.33 58.43 6.13
N PRO A 495 -29.12 57.89 7.07
CA PRO A 495 -30.52 58.30 7.22
C PRO A 495 -30.65 59.73 7.78
N LYS A 496 -31.64 60.48 7.27
CA LYS A 496 -31.88 61.91 7.58
C LYS A 496 -32.21 62.17 9.05
N THR A 497 -33.01 61.31 9.66
CA THR A 497 -33.53 61.52 11.03
C THR A 497 -32.63 60.87 12.09
N VAL A 498 -32.53 61.50 13.27
CA VAL A 498 -31.79 60.95 14.42
C VAL A 498 -32.31 59.55 14.80
N VAL A 499 -33.64 59.34 14.69
CA VAL A 499 -34.29 58.05 14.89
C VAL A 499 -33.93 57.04 13.79
N GLY A 500 -33.81 57.48 12.54
CA GLY A 500 -33.33 56.64 11.44
C GLY A 500 -31.87 56.20 11.66
N ARG A 501 -31.01 57.07 12.18
CA ARG A 501 -29.59 56.77 12.46
C ARG A 501 -29.43 55.71 13.56
N THR A 502 -30.21 55.79 14.63
CA THR A 502 -30.16 54.78 15.70
C THR A 502 -30.71 53.42 15.23
N LYS A 503 -31.82 53.41 14.49
CA LYS A 503 -32.35 52.20 13.84
C LYS A 503 -31.32 51.57 12.90
N TRP A 504 -30.66 52.37 12.06
CA TRP A 504 -29.65 51.90 11.12
C TRP A 504 -28.40 51.33 11.81
N ARG A 505 -27.90 51.98 12.87
CA ARG A 505 -26.79 51.46 13.69
C ARG A 505 -27.12 50.12 14.34
N LEU A 506 -28.35 49.93 14.81
CA LEU A 506 -28.80 48.66 15.39
C LEU A 506 -28.87 47.56 14.32
N LEU A 507 -29.39 47.86 13.14
CA LEU A 507 -29.41 46.92 12.01
C LEU A 507 -28.00 46.54 11.55
N MET A 508 -27.09 47.50 11.45
CA MET A 508 -25.66 47.27 11.18
C MET A 508 -25.01 46.37 12.22
N LYS A 509 -25.30 46.58 13.51
CA LYS A 509 -24.74 45.76 14.61
C LYS A 509 -25.29 44.34 14.60
N TRP A 510 -26.58 44.17 14.30
CA TRP A 510 -27.23 42.85 14.31
C TRP A 510 -26.94 41.99 13.07
N PHE A 511 -26.69 42.60 11.91
CA PHE A 511 -26.56 41.91 10.62
C PHE A 511 -25.21 42.14 9.93
N ARG A 512 -24.14 42.41 10.71
CA ARG A 512 -22.78 42.61 10.18
C ARG A 512 -22.25 41.33 9.51
N ALA A 513 -21.63 41.47 8.34
CA ALA A 513 -21.19 40.35 7.51
C ALA A 513 -20.21 39.39 8.22
N GLU A 514 -19.35 39.89 9.11
CA GLU A 514 -18.37 39.07 9.86
C GLU A 514 -19.03 38.08 10.83
N ASN A 515 -20.18 38.43 11.43
CA ASN A 515 -20.90 37.55 12.36
C ASN A 515 -21.69 36.42 11.65
N LEU A 516 -21.67 36.39 10.30
CA LEU A 516 -22.43 35.45 9.47
C LEU A 516 -21.52 34.48 8.68
N VAL A 517 -20.20 34.58 8.83
CA VAL A 517 -19.23 33.78 8.06
C VAL A 517 -18.66 32.65 8.93
N VAL A 518 -19.32 31.49 8.89
CA VAL A 518 -18.68 30.19 9.14
C VAL A 518 -19.04 29.23 7.98
N LYS A 519 -18.07 28.38 7.63
CA LYS A 519 -17.96 27.53 6.41
C LYS A 519 -19.24 26.75 6.05
N SER A 520 -19.40 26.49 4.75
CA SER A 520 -20.60 26.00 4.07
C SER A 520 -20.66 24.48 3.91
N GLN A 521 -21.85 23.91 4.13
CA GLN A 521 -22.37 22.71 3.46
C GLN A 521 -23.79 23.03 2.93
N PRO A 522 -24.31 22.31 1.91
CA PRO A 522 -25.55 22.65 1.22
C PRO A 522 -26.78 22.27 2.07
N ALA A 523 -27.68 23.23 2.29
CA ALA A 523 -28.92 23.01 3.03
C ALA A 523 -30.09 22.86 2.05
N GLU A 524 -30.59 21.64 1.93
CA GLU A 524 -31.88 21.35 1.30
C GLU A 524 -33.06 21.74 2.22
N ALA A 525 -34.22 21.85 1.59
CA ALA A 525 -35.40 22.57 2.02
C ALA A 525 -36.00 22.16 3.39
N MET A 526 -36.13 23.12 4.31
CA MET A 526 -37.11 23.04 5.40
C MET A 526 -37.58 24.44 5.85
N GLY A 527 -38.88 24.55 6.19
CA GLY A 527 -39.66 25.79 6.22
C GLY A 527 -39.45 26.74 7.41
N ASP A 528 -40.02 27.94 7.28
CA ASP A 528 -39.86 29.19 8.06
C ASP A 528 -40.25 29.11 9.56
N ASN A 529 -40.63 27.93 10.08
CA ASN A 529 -41.28 27.79 11.39
C ASN A 529 -40.34 27.62 12.59
N MET A 530 -39.05 27.32 12.38
CA MET A 530 -38.09 27.00 13.47
C MET A 530 -37.16 28.15 13.90
N LEU A 531 -37.38 29.39 13.46
CA LEU A 531 -36.63 30.54 14.00
C LEU A 531 -36.99 30.80 15.47
N GLY A 532 -35.99 30.98 16.34
CA GLY A 532 -36.20 31.35 17.73
C GLY A 532 -37.01 32.66 17.88
N PRO A 533 -37.73 32.88 19.00
CA PRO A 533 -38.60 34.03 19.19
C PRO A 533 -37.86 35.37 19.04
N TRP A 534 -36.61 35.43 19.49
CA TRP A 534 -35.74 36.61 19.33
C TRP A 534 -35.33 36.86 17.87
N ALA A 535 -35.02 35.80 17.11
CA ALA A 535 -34.69 35.88 15.69
C ALA A 535 -35.91 36.31 14.85
N LYS A 536 -37.11 35.81 15.17
CA LYS A 536 -38.38 36.26 14.58
C LYS A 536 -38.62 37.75 14.84
N MET A 537 -38.37 38.21 16.07
CA MET A 537 -38.50 39.62 16.43
C MET A 537 -37.50 40.50 15.67
N LYS A 538 -36.22 40.12 15.59
CA LYS A 538 -35.19 40.83 14.79
C LYS A 538 -35.58 40.93 13.32
N CYS A 539 -36.10 39.84 12.73
CA CYS A 539 -36.55 39.83 11.34
C CYS A 539 -37.78 40.71 11.11
N TYR A 540 -38.72 40.73 12.05
CA TYR A 540 -39.88 41.60 11.99
C TYR A 540 -39.47 43.08 12.04
N LEU A 541 -38.59 43.43 12.98
CA LEU A 541 -38.04 44.78 13.12
C LEU A 541 -37.27 45.21 11.87
N LEU A 542 -36.49 44.31 11.25
CA LEU A 542 -35.81 44.57 9.99
C LEU A 542 -36.80 44.99 8.88
N LYS A 543 -37.92 44.27 8.73
CA LYS A 543 -38.94 44.57 7.70
C LYS A 543 -39.61 45.92 7.94
N VAL A 544 -39.99 46.19 9.18
CA VAL A 544 -40.69 47.44 9.54
C VAL A 544 -39.76 48.64 9.45
N TRP A 545 -38.51 48.49 9.89
CA TRP A 545 -37.57 49.61 9.95
C TRP A 545 -36.99 49.98 8.58
N LEU A 546 -36.78 49.02 7.67
CA LEU A 546 -36.28 49.35 6.31
C LEU A 546 -37.26 50.24 5.54
N GLY A 547 -38.57 49.98 5.65
CA GLY A 547 -39.59 50.78 4.95
C GLY A 547 -39.81 52.18 5.54
N GLN A 548 -39.26 52.47 6.72
CA GLN A 548 -39.45 53.73 7.44
C GLN A 548 -38.22 54.66 7.36
N ILE A 549 -37.16 54.27 6.67
CA ILE A 549 -35.93 55.06 6.56
C ILE A 549 -36.02 55.97 5.32
N PRO A 550 -36.19 57.30 5.46
CA PRO A 550 -36.18 58.21 4.32
C PRO A 550 -34.75 58.39 3.79
N LEU A 551 -34.59 58.25 2.47
CA LEU A 551 -33.36 58.47 1.72
C LEU A 551 -33.23 59.95 1.28
N ASP A 552 -32.01 60.38 0.95
CA ASP A 552 -31.76 61.70 0.36
C ASP A 552 -31.93 61.65 -1.17
N GLU A 553 -32.60 62.66 -1.75
CA GLU A 553 -32.91 62.70 -3.20
C GLU A 553 -31.72 63.15 -4.06
N ASP A 554 -30.55 63.39 -3.49
CA ASP A 554 -29.35 63.70 -4.27
C ASP A 554 -28.37 62.53 -4.23
N GLY A 555 -28.41 61.72 -5.29
CA GLY A 555 -27.40 60.73 -5.62
C GLY A 555 -26.04 61.37 -5.92
N LYS A 556 -25.26 61.71 -4.89
CA LYS A 556 -23.82 61.94 -5.00
C LYS A 556 -23.05 61.13 -3.97
N VAL A 557 -22.32 60.17 -4.54
CA VAL A 557 -21.30 59.35 -3.91
C VAL A 557 -20.06 60.22 -3.70
N GLU A 558 -19.64 60.42 -2.45
CA GLU A 558 -18.23 60.72 -2.18
C GLU A 558 -17.53 59.43 -1.73
N PRO A 559 -16.48 58.98 -2.43
CA PRO A 559 -15.69 57.83 -2.01
C PRO A 559 -14.83 58.23 -0.80
N VAL A 560 -15.13 57.68 0.37
CA VAL A 560 -14.22 57.78 1.52
C VAL A 560 -13.01 56.88 1.26
N HIS A 561 -11.84 57.51 1.12
CA HIS A 561 -10.55 56.83 1.16
C HIS A 561 -10.41 56.03 2.47
N VAL A 562 -10.16 54.74 2.32
CA VAL A 562 -9.80 53.83 3.42
C VAL A 562 -8.34 54.10 3.80
N PHE A 563 -8.11 54.38 5.08
CA PHE A 563 -6.85 54.06 5.76
C PHE A 563 -7.07 52.82 6.63
#